data_AF-A0A1X6YTN6-F1
#
_entry.id   AF-A0A1X6YTN6-F1
#
_cell.length_a   1.000
_cell.length_b   1.000
_cell.length_c   1.000
_cell.angle_alpha   90.00
_cell.angle_beta   90.00
_cell.angle_gamma   90.00
#
_symmetry.space_group_name_H-M   'P 1'
#
loop_
_entity.id
_entity.type
_entity.pdbx_description
1 polymer ?
#
loop_
_entity_poly.entity_id
_entity_poly.type
_entity_poly.pdbx_seq_one_letter_code
_entity_poly.pdbx_strand_id
1 'polypeptide(L)'
;MADPKIHPLAPEHIPSYVVQADGSDFLFNFMIVFTVGMILLIGVAYFTLHSVPEKMAHESNHPQFQLVGILALLALFTHNGLFWVAAILVAGFQIPDLAAPLRSIADAIRSLRPVPPPEKSVDIEPADVPETSTQES
;
A
#
# COMPACT_ATOMS: atom_id res chain seq x y z
N MET A 1 10.00 -18.01 -77.90
CA MET A 1 9.57 -17.52 -76.58
C MET A 1 9.51 -18.72 -75.67
N ALA A 2 10.50 -18.89 -74.79
CA ALA A 2 10.56 -20.05 -73.92
C ALA A 2 9.65 -19.79 -72.72
N ASP A 3 8.57 -20.55 -72.62
CA ASP A 3 7.68 -20.57 -71.47
C ASP A 3 8.48 -21.12 -70.27
N PRO A 4 8.68 -20.36 -69.18
CA PRO A 4 9.39 -20.87 -68.03
C PRO A 4 8.51 -21.95 -67.39
N LYS A 5 8.76 -23.21 -67.74
CA LYS A 5 8.12 -24.38 -67.14
C LYS A 5 8.36 -24.34 -65.64
N ILE A 6 7.38 -23.81 -64.92
CA ILE A 6 7.28 -23.94 -63.47
C ILE A 6 7.30 -25.44 -63.15
N HIS A 7 8.18 -25.82 -62.24
CA HIS A 7 8.41 -27.22 -61.89
C HIS A 7 7.08 -27.85 -61.41
N PRO A 8 6.69 -29.04 -61.85
CA PRO A 8 5.38 -29.64 -61.53
C PRO A 8 5.17 -29.94 -60.03
N LEU A 9 6.24 -29.88 -59.23
CA LEU A 9 6.20 -29.99 -57.76
C LEU A 9 6.28 -28.62 -57.05
N ALA A 10 6.24 -27.50 -57.78
CA ALA A 10 6.20 -26.18 -57.17
C ALA A 10 4.84 -26.00 -56.47
N PRO A 11 4.82 -25.62 -55.18
CA PRO A 11 3.57 -25.31 -54.50
C PRO A 11 2.86 -24.13 -55.19
N GLU A 12 1.60 -24.33 -55.59
CA GLU A 12 0.73 -23.29 -56.15
C GLU A 12 0.42 -22.17 -55.14
N HIS A 13 0.54 -22.45 -53.83
CA HIS A 13 0.29 -21.47 -52.79
C HIS A 13 1.35 -21.56 -51.70
N ILE A 14 1.77 -20.39 -51.22
CA ILE A 14 2.64 -20.25 -50.06
C ILE A 14 1.73 -19.87 -48.88
N PRO A 15 1.88 -20.50 -47.70
CA PRO A 15 1.06 -20.16 -46.54
C PRO A 15 1.21 -18.69 -46.13
N SER A 16 0.11 -18.08 -45.68
CA SER A 16 0.03 -16.63 -45.42
C SER A 16 0.92 -16.11 -44.29
N TYR A 17 1.43 -16.99 -43.43
CA TYR A 17 2.36 -16.66 -42.34
C TYR A 17 3.83 -16.69 -42.77
N VAL A 18 4.13 -17.04 -44.02
CA VAL A 18 5.47 -16.98 -44.61
C VAL A 18 5.64 -15.64 -45.34
N VAL A 19 6.86 -15.10 -45.32
CA VAL A 19 7.23 -13.88 -46.06
C VAL A 19 6.86 -14.03 -47.53
N GLN A 20 6.07 -13.09 -48.05
CA GLN A 20 5.67 -13.04 -49.45
C GLN A 20 6.74 -12.34 -50.30
N ALA A 21 6.69 -12.57 -51.62
CA ALA A 21 7.64 -11.97 -52.56
C ALA A 21 7.53 -10.44 -52.67
N ASP A 22 6.42 -9.86 -52.21
CA ASP A 22 6.23 -8.41 -52.08
C ASP A 22 6.92 -7.83 -50.82
N GLY A 23 7.54 -8.68 -50.00
CA GLY A 23 8.20 -8.31 -48.75
C GLY A 23 7.27 -8.24 -47.54
N SER A 24 5.97 -8.54 -47.69
CA SER A 24 5.04 -8.57 -46.58
C SER A 24 5.25 -9.82 -45.71
N ASP A 25 5.32 -9.61 -44.39
CA ASP A 25 5.42 -10.68 -43.39
C ASP A 25 4.34 -10.48 -42.32
N PHE A 26 3.25 -11.24 -42.44
CA PHE A 26 2.13 -11.18 -41.52
C PHE A 26 2.51 -11.63 -40.11
N LEU A 27 3.31 -12.69 -40.00
CA LEU A 27 3.67 -13.27 -38.70
C LEU A 27 4.59 -12.33 -37.93
N PHE A 28 5.56 -11.72 -38.61
CA PHE A 28 6.45 -10.72 -38.02
C PHE A 28 5.69 -9.49 -37.52
N ASN A 29 4.79 -8.93 -38.34
CA ASN A 29 3.98 -7.79 -37.94
C ASN A 29 3.08 -8.11 -36.73
N PHE A 30 2.46 -9.29 -36.73
CA PHE A 30 1.67 -9.76 -35.58
C PHE A 30 2.53 -9.89 -34.32
N MET A 31 3.73 -10.47 -34.42
CA MET A 31 4.63 -10.64 -33.30
C MET A 31 5.14 -9.31 -32.74
N ILE A 32 5.38 -8.29 -33.58
CA ILE A 32 5.71 -6.95 -33.10
C ILE A 32 4.57 -6.38 -32.26
N VAL A 33 3.35 -6.37 -32.81
CA VAL A 33 2.18 -5.82 -32.11
C VAL A 33 1.90 -6.59 -30.82
N PHE A 34 1.96 -7.92 -30.89
CA PHE A 34 1.80 -8.80 -29.73
C PHE A 34 2.86 -8.53 -28.66
N THR A 35 4.13 -8.40 -29.04
CA THR A 35 5.23 -8.17 -28.10
C THR A 35 5.11 -6.80 -27.44
N VAL A 36 4.79 -5.76 -28.21
CA VAL A 36 4.52 -4.42 -27.64
C VAL A 36 3.33 -4.48 -26.69
N GLY A 37 2.23 -5.12 -27.09
CA GLY A 37 1.06 -5.31 -26.23
C GLY A 37 1.37 -6.09 -24.96
N MET A 38 2.18 -7.15 -25.04
CA MET A 38 2.63 -7.95 -23.91
C MET A 38 3.51 -7.14 -22.96
N ILE A 39 4.46 -6.36 -23.48
CA ILE A 39 5.29 -5.46 -22.68
C ILE A 39 4.43 -4.41 -21.97
N LEU A 40 3.45 -3.81 -22.66
CA LEU A 40 2.53 -2.86 -22.06
C LEU A 40 1.66 -3.51 -20.99
N LEU A 41 1.14 -4.72 -21.24
CA LEU A 41 0.33 -5.46 -20.29
C LEU A 41 1.12 -5.80 -19.03
N ILE A 42 2.34 -6.32 -19.18
CA ILE A 42 3.24 -6.61 -18.07
C ILE A 42 3.65 -5.32 -17.36
N GLY A 43 3.93 -4.25 -18.10
CA GLY A 43 4.27 -2.93 -17.55
C GLY A 43 3.14 -2.35 -16.71
N VAL A 44 1.90 -2.36 -17.22
CA VAL A 44 0.70 -1.92 -16.48
C VAL A 44 0.48 -2.81 -15.26
N ALA A 45 0.61 -4.12 -15.39
CA ALA A 45 0.50 -5.04 -14.26
C ALA A 45 1.57 -4.76 -13.20
N TYR A 46 2.82 -4.50 -13.62
CA TYR A 46 3.93 -4.15 -12.76
C TYR A 46 3.65 -2.83 -12.02
N PHE A 47 3.28 -1.75 -12.73
CA PHE A 47 2.95 -0.48 -12.10
C PHE A 47 1.74 -0.57 -11.16
N THR A 48 0.73 -1.35 -11.53
CA THR A 48 -0.48 -1.58 -10.70
C THR A 48 -0.13 -2.35 -9.44
N LEU A 49 0.69 -3.40 -9.54
CA LEU A 49 1.12 -4.18 -8.39
C LEU A 49 2.04 -3.37 -7.45
N HIS A 50 2.77 -2.40 -7.98
CA HIS A 50 3.62 -1.49 -7.20
C HIS A 50 2.87 -0.30 -6.59
N SER A 51 1.70 0.08 -7.09
CA SER A 51 0.86 1.14 -6.48
C SER A 51 -0.07 0.62 -5.38
N VAL A 52 -0.33 -0.68 -5.34
CA VAL A 52 -1.09 -1.35 -4.27
C VAL A 52 -0.50 -1.13 -2.86
N PRO A 53 0.83 -1.23 -2.64
CA PRO A 53 1.48 -0.91 -1.37
C PRO A 53 1.24 0.53 -0.88
N GLU A 54 1.28 1.51 -1.79
CA GLU A 54 1.03 2.92 -1.47
C GLU A 54 -0.41 3.12 -0.99
N LYS A 55 -1.37 2.52 -1.69
CA LYS A 55 -2.79 2.61 -1.35
C LYS A 55 -3.11 1.93 -0.02
N MET A 56 -2.51 0.77 0.28
CA MET A 56 -2.68 0.10 1.58
C MET A 56 -2.11 0.90 2.76
N ALA A 57 -1.03 1.68 2.54
CA ALA A 57 -0.46 2.53 3.57
C ALA A 57 -1.39 3.70 3.98
N HIS A 58 -2.32 4.12 3.11
CA HIS A 58 -3.26 5.20 3.39
C HIS A 58 -4.59 4.74 4.02
N GLU A 59 -5.02 3.50 3.81
CA GLU A 59 -6.34 3.02 4.25
C GLU A 59 -6.38 2.56 5.72
N SER A 60 -5.22 2.26 6.32
CA SER A 60 -5.11 1.93 7.74
C SER A 60 -4.11 2.86 8.44
N ASN A 61 -4.58 3.66 9.39
CA ASN A 61 -3.80 4.58 10.25
C ASN A 61 -2.79 3.88 11.20
N HIS A 62 -2.29 2.69 10.83
CA HIS A 62 -1.25 2.00 11.57
C HIS A 62 0.13 2.27 10.93
N PRO A 63 1.12 2.78 11.69
CA PRO A 63 2.52 3.00 11.25
C PRO A 63 3.21 1.78 10.60
N GLN A 64 2.58 0.61 10.67
CA GLN A 64 3.07 -0.70 10.26
C GLN A 64 2.89 -0.95 8.75
N PHE A 65 1.82 -0.43 8.14
CA PHE A 65 1.61 -0.50 6.68
C PHE A 65 2.46 0.52 5.92
N GLN A 66 2.98 1.54 6.61
CA GLN A 66 3.92 2.51 6.03
C GLN A 66 5.27 1.85 5.69
N LEU A 67 5.73 0.87 6.48
CA LEU A 67 6.97 0.13 6.21
C LEU A 67 6.84 -0.71 4.94
N VAL A 68 5.68 -1.32 4.71
CA VAL A 68 5.37 -2.06 3.46
C VAL A 68 5.41 -1.12 2.26
N GLY A 69 4.84 0.09 2.37
CA GLY A 69 4.94 1.12 1.34
C GLY A 69 6.38 1.55 1.03
N ILE A 70 7.22 1.75 2.06
CA ILE A 70 8.63 2.12 1.88
C ILE A 70 9.43 0.99 1.20
N LEU A 71 9.23 -0.27 1.60
CA LEU A 71 9.90 -1.42 0.96
C LEU A 71 9.51 -1.55 -0.52
N ALA A 72 8.25 -1.27 -0.86
CA ALA A 72 7.79 -1.28 -2.25
C ALA A 72 8.40 -0.14 -3.09
N LEU A 73 8.49 1.07 -2.52
CA LEU A 73 9.18 2.20 -3.16
C LEU A 73 10.67 1.90 -3.38
N LEU A 74 11.31 1.23 -2.41
CA LEU A 74 12.72 0.82 -2.51
C LEU A 74 12.92 -0.29 -3.58
N ALA A 75 11.98 -1.22 -3.71
CA ALA A 75 11.98 -2.23 -4.77
C ALA A 75 11.91 -1.60 -6.17
N LEU A 76 11.09 -0.56 -6.32
CA LEU A 76 10.93 0.18 -7.57
C LEU A 76 12.19 0.98 -7.94
N PHE A 77 12.79 1.67 -6.97
CA PHE A 77 14.03 2.41 -7.20
C PHE A 77 15.19 1.48 -7.57
N THR A 78 15.25 0.30 -6.94
CA THR A 78 16.38 -0.63 -7.10
C THR A 78 16.18 -1.65 -8.23
N HIS A 79 14.96 -1.84 -8.73
CA HIS A 79 14.60 -2.93 -9.68
C HIS A 79 15.01 -4.34 -9.20
N ASN A 80 15.09 -4.55 -7.89
CA ASN A 80 15.48 -5.82 -7.30
C ASN A 80 14.26 -6.50 -6.66
N GLY A 81 13.87 -7.66 -7.24
CA GLY A 81 12.70 -8.43 -6.81
C GLY A 81 12.77 -8.95 -5.38
N LEU A 82 13.96 -8.97 -4.76
CA LEU A 82 14.13 -9.37 -3.36
C LEU A 82 13.35 -8.46 -2.40
N PHE A 83 13.30 -7.15 -2.69
CA PHE A 83 12.56 -6.18 -1.89
C PHE A 83 11.04 -6.34 -2.06
N TRP A 84 10.59 -6.76 -3.24
CA TRP A 84 9.19 -7.07 -3.50
C TRP A 84 8.74 -8.34 -2.74
N VAL A 85 9.57 -9.39 -2.74
CA VAL A 85 9.32 -10.60 -1.94
C VAL A 85 9.30 -10.27 -0.44
N ALA A 86 10.24 -9.44 0.03
CA ALA A 86 10.27 -9.00 1.41
C ALA A 86 9.03 -8.17 1.79
N ALA A 87 8.56 -7.27 0.91
CA ALA A 87 7.35 -6.48 1.13
C ALA A 87 6.10 -7.37 1.28
N ILE A 88 5.95 -8.40 0.44
CA ILE A 88 4.84 -9.36 0.52
C ILE A 88 4.95 -10.23 1.78
N LEU A 89 6.16 -10.70 2.10
CA LEU A 89 6.38 -11.52 3.30
C LEU A 89 6.00 -10.74 4.58
N VAL A 90 6.38 -9.46 4.65
CA VAL A 90 6.04 -8.57 5.75
C VAL A 90 4.56 -8.22 5.74
N ALA A 91 3.96 -7.95 4.58
CA ALA A 91 2.53 -7.67 4.47
C ALA A 91 1.65 -8.87 4.89
N GLY A 92 2.11 -10.09 4.64
CA GLY A 92 1.42 -11.32 5.03
C GLY A 92 1.43 -11.59 6.54
N PHE A 93 2.39 -11.03 7.27
CA PHE A 93 2.46 -11.11 8.73
C PHE A 93 2.03 -9.79 9.37
N GLN A 94 0.73 -9.64 9.61
CA GLN A 94 0.21 -8.53 10.40
C GLN A 94 0.65 -8.70 11.86
N ILE A 95 1.63 -7.92 12.28
CA ILE A 95 1.96 -7.81 13.71
C ILE A 95 0.82 -7.00 14.35
N PRO A 96 0.08 -7.58 15.33
CA PRO A 96 -1.02 -6.86 15.96
C PRO A 96 -0.49 -5.65 16.73
N ASP A 97 -1.30 -4.60 16.88
CA ASP A 97 -0.95 -3.44 17.70
C ASP A 97 -0.78 -3.87 19.16
N LEU A 98 0.47 -4.06 19.57
CA LEU A 98 0.84 -4.47 20.93
C LEU A 98 0.76 -3.30 21.92
N ALA A 99 0.66 -2.05 21.46
CA ALA A 99 0.59 -0.88 22.33
C ALA A 99 -0.82 -0.66 22.90
N ALA A 100 -1.87 -0.99 22.15
CA ALA A 100 -3.25 -0.87 22.62
C ALA A 100 -3.56 -1.77 23.86
N PRO A 101 -3.18 -3.06 23.88
CA PRO A 101 -3.30 -3.90 25.08
C PRO A 101 -2.46 -3.39 26.27
N LEU A 102 -1.25 -2.90 26.00
CA LEU A 102 -0.38 -2.36 27.07
C LEU A 102 -0.97 -1.10 27.71
N ARG A 103 -1.59 -0.22 26.91
CA ARG A 103 -2.32 0.94 27.43
C ARG A 103 -3.54 0.53 28.25
N SER A 104 -4.31 -0.48 27.82
CA SER A 104 -5.47 -0.94 28.59
C SER A 104 -5.07 -1.50 29.96
N ILE A 105 -3.93 -2.20 30.05
CA ILE A 105 -3.38 -2.69 31.32
C ILE A 105 -2.96 -1.51 32.22
N ALA A 106 -2.27 -0.51 31.66
CA ALA A 106 -1.84 0.67 32.40
C ALA A 106 -3.05 1.47 32.95
N ASP A 107 -4.12 1.58 32.17
CA ASP A 107 -5.36 2.24 32.59
C ASP A 107 -6.12 1.42 33.64
N ALA A 108 -6.18 0.10 33.49
CA ALA A 108 -6.78 -0.79 34.50
C ALA A 108 -6.05 -0.70 35.86
N ILE A 109 -4.70 -0.68 35.85
CA ILE A 109 -3.90 -0.49 37.07
C ILE A 109 -4.15 0.91 37.66
N ARG A 110 -4.26 1.94 36.81
CA ARG A 110 -4.54 3.31 37.23
C ARG A 110 -5.92 3.43 37.89
N SER A 111 -6.93 2.66 37.45
CA SER A 111 -8.28 2.66 38.02
C SER A 111 -8.38 1.92 39.36
N LEU A 112 -7.46 1.00 39.65
CA LEU A 112 -7.41 0.28 40.93
C LEU A 112 -6.77 1.10 42.06
N ARG A 113 -6.26 2.30 41.78
CA ARG A 113 -5.79 3.20 42.84
C ARG A 113 -6.96 3.61 43.73
N PRO A 114 -6.85 3.46 45.06
CA PRO A 114 -7.84 3.99 45.99
C PRO A 114 -8.02 5.48 45.75
N VAL A 115 -9.25 5.89 45.45
CA VAL A 115 -9.64 7.30 45.43
C VAL A 115 -9.48 7.82 46.86
N PRO A 116 -8.62 8.82 47.11
CA PRO A 116 -8.57 9.44 48.43
C PRO A 116 -9.98 9.89 48.80
N PRO A 117 -10.44 9.65 50.04
CA PRO A 117 -11.76 10.08 50.47
C PRO A 117 -11.96 11.55 50.08
N PRO A 118 -13.14 11.95 49.57
CA PRO A 118 -13.40 13.37 49.37
C PRO A 118 -13.10 14.05 50.69
N GLU A 119 -12.10 14.93 50.68
CA GLU A 119 -11.80 15.77 51.82
C GLU A 119 -13.13 16.47 52.13
N LYS A 120 -13.72 16.10 53.28
CA LYS A 120 -14.92 16.77 53.78
C LYS A 120 -14.60 18.24 53.72
N SER A 121 -15.32 18.99 52.88
CA SER A 121 -15.38 20.44 52.99
C SER A 121 -15.77 20.69 54.44
N VAL A 122 -14.80 21.14 55.23
CA VAL A 122 -15.06 21.71 56.53
C VAL A 122 -15.91 22.92 56.21
N ASP A 123 -17.21 22.80 56.47
CA ASP A 123 -18.12 23.94 56.51
C ASP A 123 -17.54 24.87 57.58
N ILE A 124 -16.77 25.87 57.14
CA ILE A 124 -16.38 26.98 57.99
C ILE A 124 -17.66 27.77 58.17
N GLU A 125 -18.39 27.44 59.23
CA GLU A 125 -19.40 28.31 59.80
C GLU A 125 -18.77 29.70 59.97
N PRO A 126 -19.31 30.74 59.30
CA PRO A 126 -18.70 32.05 59.35
C PRO A 126 -18.76 32.53 60.80
N ALA A 127 -17.57 32.63 61.41
CA ALA A 127 -17.39 33.22 62.71
C ALA A 127 -18.06 34.59 62.71
N ASP A 128 -18.98 34.75 63.67
CA ASP A 128 -19.59 36.02 64.06
C ASP A 128 -18.48 37.05 64.31
N VAL A 129 -18.32 37.96 63.34
CA VAL A 129 -17.39 39.08 63.44
C VAL A 129 -18.14 40.18 64.20
N PRO A 130 -17.67 40.60 65.40
CA PRO A 130 -18.34 41.68 66.09
C PRO A 130 -18.11 42.97 65.30
N GLU A 131 -19.18 43.53 64.72
CA GLU A 131 -19.18 44.91 64.24
C GLU A 131 -18.96 45.84 65.43
N THR A 132 -17.72 46.29 65.61
CA THR A 132 -17.42 47.51 66.36
C THR A 132 -16.93 48.54 65.36
N SER A 133 -17.89 49.33 64.86
CA SER A 133 -17.62 50.58 64.16
C SER A 133 -18.61 51.63 64.66
N THR A 134 -18.13 52.37 65.66
CA THR A 134 -18.18 53.83 65.78
C THR A 134 -19.10 54.58 64.79
N GLN A 135 -20.16 55.20 65.33
CA GLN A 135 -20.89 56.34 64.75
C GLN A 135 -21.21 57.26 65.93
N GLU A 136 -20.37 58.25 66.26
CA GLU A 136 -20.34 59.63 65.74
C GLU A 136 -21.63 60.45 66.06
N SER A 137 -21.44 61.39 67.00
CA SER A 137 -22.12 62.67 67.32
C SER A 137 -23.65 62.82 67.21
#